data_AF-A0A3L8A1K0-F1
#
_entry.id   AF-A0A3L8A1K0-F1
#
_cell.length_a   1.000
_cell.length_b   1.000
_cell.length_c   1.000
_cell.angle_alpha   90.00
_cell.angle_beta   90.00
_cell.angle_gamma   90.00
#
_symmetry.space_group_name_H-M   'P 1'
#
loop_
_entity.id
_entity.type
_entity.pdbx_description
1 polymer ?
#
loop_
_entity_poly.entity_id
_entity_poly.type
_entity_poly.pdbx_seq_one_letter_code
_entity_poly.pdbx_strand_id
1 'polypeptide(L)'
;MKRLFSIVLLLILGVGGCLSVYAQEQVKKKVAVYMTGASIDDAYKKVIGAKLVSAITASGEYAAVERTADFLAALSAENDYQTSGEVRDSQIARLGQKFGVRYVVVADVSELFSEYFIATRMIDVESGLVERAFDINGPAESMSQLVELSLKVADGLLKGVYTPSVDTDRPKHLSLCVVDKKGKVNYLTVEQWSKVPDDNKLDYTKKGVCIIEDGEGFLVSMRDAVSGDWYYACNNNAPRLWQCKLICKYFDPLNAALNAFAGEGVGYSWTCEGSYEKGTVFYFFGGGTFMFSKTDIYAFRPVFPLPES
;
A
#
# COMPACT_ATOMS: atom_id res chain seq x y z
N MET A 1 63.45 -26.35 -18.04
CA MET A 1 62.54 -25.27 -17.58
C MET A 1 61.52 -24.80 -18.63
N LYS A 2 61.79 -24.81 -19.94
CA LYS A 2 60.81 -24.36 -20.96
C LYS A 2 59.61 -25.31 -21.20
N ARG A 3 59.74 -26.61 -20.91
CA ARG A 3 58.67 -27.60 -21.11
C ARG A 3 57.64 -27.68 -19.96
N LEU A 4 57.95 -27.13 -18.78
CA LEU A 4 57.00 -27.06 -17.66
C LEU A 4 56.06 -25.85 -17.77
N PHE A 5 56.52 -24.75 -18.38
CA PHE A 5 55.73 -23.53 -18.54
C PHE A 5 54.60 -23.68 -19.58
N SER A 6 54.80 -24.51 -20.60
CA SER A 6 53.77 -24.75 -21.62
C SER A 6 52.59 -25.58 -21.12
N ILE A 7 52.77 -26.41 -20.08
CA ILE A 7 51.69 -27.24 -19.54
C ILE A 7 50.80 -26.43 -18.57
N VAL A 8 51.37 -25.49 -17.83
CA VAL A 8 50.60 -24.59 -16.95
C VAL A 8 49.83 -23.54 -17.76
N LEU A 9 50.38 -23.06 -18.89
CA LEU A 9 49.66 -22.11 -19.75
C LEU A 9 48.47 -22.76 -20.51
N LEU A 10 48.56 -24.05 -20.83
CA LEU A 10 47.47 -24.80 -21.47
C LEU A 10 46.34 -25.20 -20.50
N LEU A 11 46.63 -25.28 -19.20
CA LEU A 11 45.62 -25.55 -18.17
C LEU A 11 44.82 -24.30 -17.77
N ILE A 12 45.37 -23.10 -17.95
CA ILE A 12 44.67 -21.83 -17.68
C ILE A 12 43.76 -21.42 -18.86
N LEU A 13 44.02 -21.89 -20.08
CA LEU A 13 43.18 -21.65 -21.26
C LEU A 13 42.02 -22.65 -21.42
N GLY A 14 41.97 -23.73 -20.62
CA GLY A 14 40.97 -24.80 -20.70
C GLY A 14 39.66 -24.55 -19.93
N VAL A 15 39.54 -23.46 -19.16
CA VAL A 15 38.35 -23.14 -18.34
C VAL A 15 37.56 -21.94 -18.88
N GLY A 16 38.01 -21.31 -19.97
CA GLY A 16 37.36 -20.13 -20.56
C GLY A 16 36.27 -20.42 -21.61
N GLY A 17 35.92 -21.68 -21.85
CA GLY A 17 35.01 -22.09 -22.93
C GLY A 17 33.56 -22.24 -22.48
N CYS A 18 32.69 -21.38 -23.01
CA CYS A 18 31.22 -21.48 -23.03
C CYS A 18 30.48 -21.20 -21.71
N LEU A 19 30.50 -19.93 -21.26
CA LEU A 19 29.26 -19.32 -20.79
C LEU A 19 28.50 -18.77 -22.00
N SER A 20 27.88 -19.67 -22.76
CA SER A 20 26.74 -19.29 -23.60
C SER A 20 25.60 -18.96 -22.64
N VAL A 21 25.57 -17.70 -22.19
CA VAL A 21 24.36 -17.11 -21.66
C VAL A 21 23.37 -17.13 -22.82
N TYR A 22 22.50 -18.13 -22.83
CA TYR A 22 21.27 -18.08 -23.59
C TYR A 22 20.49 -16.90 -23.02
N ALA A 23 20.68 -15.73 -23.62
CA ALA A 23 19.68 -14.68 -23.59
C ALA A 23 18.48 -15.25 -24.36
N GLN A 24 17.64 -16.02 -23.68
CA GLN A 24 16.29 -16.29 -24.17
C GLN A 24 15.63 -14.92 -24.29
N GLU A 25 15.48 -14.46 -25.54
CA GLU A 25 14.58 -13.36 -25.87
C GLU A 25 13.19 -13.80 -25.41
N GLN A 26 12.79 -13.37 -24.21
CA GLN A 26 11.45 -13.63 -23.71
C GLN A 26 10.48 -13.01 -24.71
N VAL A 27 9.68 -13.85 -25.36
CA VAL A 27 8.65 -13.41 -26.29
C VAL A 27 7.67 -12.55 -25.52
N LYS A 28 7.76 -11.23 -25.73
CA LYS A 28 6.92 -10.25 -25.03
C LYS A 28 5.45 -10.50 -25.35
N LYS A 29 4.60 -10.47 -24.33
CA LYS A 29 3.15 -10.68 -24.48
C LYS A 29 2.54 -9.41 -25.08
N LYS A 30 1.81 -9.53 -26.20
CA LYS A 30 1.21 -8.37 -26.88
C LYS A 30 -0.02 -7.86 -26.10
N VAL A 31 -0.10 -6.55 -25.88
CA VAL A 31 -1.17 -5.90 -25.11
C VAL A 31 -1.78 -4.74 -25.89
N ALA A 32 -3.09 -4.67 -25.98
CA ALA A 32 -3.79 -3.46 -26.46
C ALA A 32 -4.24 -2.61 -25.28
N VAL A 33 -4.25 -1.28 -25.42
CA VAL A 33 -4.80 -0.35 -24.41
C VAL A 33 -6.01 0.36 -24.99
N TYR A 34 -7.12 0.32 -24.26
CA TYR A 34 -8.40 0.92 -24.58
C TYR A 34 -8.82 1.89 -23.47
N MET A 35 -9.21 3.11 -23.85
CA MET A 35 -9.69 4.16 -22.96
C MET A 35 -11.19 4.37 -23.15
N THR A 36 -11.95 4.43 -22.06
CA THR A 36 -13.38 4.77 -22.04
C THR A 36 -13.67 5.84 -20.98
N GLY A 37 -14.85 6.46 -21.02
CA GLY A 37 -15.27 7.54 -20.12
C GLY A 37 -16.16 8.54 -20.83
N ALA A 38 -17.48 8.45 -20.64
CA ALA A 38 -18.48 9.17 -21.43
C ALA A 38 -18.44 10.70 -21.23
N SER A 39 -17.95 11.18 -20.09
CA SER A 39 -17.96 12.60 -19.71
C SER A 39 -16.58 13.26 -19.62
N ILE A 40 -15.53 12.56 -20.07
CA ILE A 40 -14.14 13.03 -19.96
C ILE A 40 -13.61 13.50 -21.31
N ASP A 41 -12.94 14.65 -21.33
CA ASP A 41 -12.28 15.20 -22.51
C ASP A 41 -11.21 14.22 -23.03
N ASP A 42 -11.23 14.00 -24.35
CA ASP A 42 -10.30 13.11 -25.06
C ASP A 42 -8.83 13.49 -24.86
N ALA A 43 -8.52 14.75 -24.52
CA ALA A 43 -7.17 15.17 -24.14
C ALA A 43 -6.65 14.41 -22.91
N TYR A 44 -7.49 14.21 -21.87
CA TYR A 44 -7.12 13.47 -20.67
C TYR A 44 -6.92 11.99 -20.98
N LYS A 45 -7.84 11.40 -21.77
CA LYS A 45 -7.74 10.01 -22.21
C LYS A 45 -6.45 9.74 -22.99
N LYS A 46 -6.02 10.68 -23.84
CA LYS A 46 -4.75 10.59 -24.59
C LYS A 46 -3.54 10.58 -23.67
N VAL A 47 -3.50 11.45 -22.65
CA VAL A 47 -2.39 11.51 -21.69
C VAL A 47 -2.32 10.21 -20.88
N ILE A 48 -3.45 9.80 -20.30
CA ILE A 48 -3.52 8.57 -19.47
C ILE A 48 -3.15 7.35 -20.31
N GLY A 49 -3.72 7.22 -21.51
CA GLY A 49 -3.43 6.13 -22.45
C GLY A 49 -1.95 6.08 -22.86
N ALA A 50 -1.34 7.23 -23.17
CA ALA A 50 0.08 7.29 -23.52
C ALA A 50 0.98 6.85 -22.35
N LYS A 51 0.64 7.22 -21.11
CA LYS A 51 1.39 6.80 -19.92
C LYS A 51 1.22 5.32 -19.62
N LEU A 52 0.01 4.77 -19.78
CA LEU A 52 -0.24 3.33 -19.68
C LEU A 52 0.60 2.55 -20.70
N VAL A 53 0.56 2.93 -21.99
CA VAL A 53 1.35 2.30 -23.06
C VAL A 53 2.85 2.36 -22.75
N SER A 54 3.33 3.53 -22.31
CA SER A 54 4.73 3.74 -21.95
C SER A 54 5.16 2.84 -20.80
N ALA A 55 4.38 2.78 -19.72
CA ALA A 55 4.66 1.94 -18.55
C ALA A 55 4.61 0.44 -18.86
N ILE A 56 3.59 0.00 -19.62
CA ILE A 56 3.45 -1.40 -20.05
C ILE A 56 4.67 -1.83 -20.87
N THR A 57 5.12 -0.98 -21.80
CA THR A 57 6.29 -1.28 -22.63
C THR A 57 7.60 -1.24 -21.82
N ALA A 58 7.71 -0.32 -20.85
CA ALA A 58 8.87 -0.18 -19.97
C ALA A 58 9.03 -1.36 -19.00
N SER A 59 7.94 -2.06 -18.65
CA SER A 59 7.99 -3.25 -17.79
C SER A 59 8.85 -4.40 -18.32
N GLY A 60 9.11 -4.42 -19.64
CA GLY A 60 9.89 -5.46 -20.30
C GLY A 60 9.11 -6.77 -20.57
N GLU A 61 8.02 -7.04 -19.83
CA GLU A 61 7.19 -8.25 -19.97
C GLU A 61 6.22 -8.16 -21.18
N TYR A 62 5.76 -6.94 -21.48
CA TYR A 62 4.70 -6.69 -22.46
C TYR A 62 5.19 -5.88 -23.66
N ALA A 63 4.57 -6.11 -24.81
CA ALA A 63 4.69 -5.28 -26.00
C ALA A 63 3.34 -4.61 -26.26
N ALA A 64 3.25 -3.30 -25.97
CA ALA A 64 2.03 -2.56 -26.24
C ALA A 64 1.82 -2.39 -27.75
N VAL A 65 0.62 -2.67 -28.23
CA VAL A 65 0.22 -2.48 -29.62
C VAL A 65 -0.49 -1.14 -29.72
N GLU A 66 0.18 -0.17 -30.33
CA GLU A 66 -0.29 1.21 -30.52
C GLU A 66 -1.42 1.35 -31.57
N ARG A 67 -2.15 0.26 -31.86
CA ARG A 67 -3.30 0.26 -32.78
C ARG A 67 -4.60 0.69 -32.11
N THR A 68 -4.49 1.64 -31.18
CA THR A 68 -5.64 2.14 -30.39
C THR A 68 -6.69 2.76 -31.31
N ALA A 69 -6.32 3.46 -32.39
CA ALA A 69 -7.28 4.08 -33.30
C ALA A 69 -8.14 3.06 -34.09
N ASP A 70 -7.53 2.02 -34.66
CA ASP A 70 -8.25 0.97 -35.39
C ASP A 70 -9.08 0.08 -34.45
N PHE A 71 -8.57 -0.15 -33.24
CA PHE A 71 -9.29 -0.86 -32.18
C PHE A 71 -10.53 -0.06 -31.72
N LEU A 72 -10.37 1.25 -31.51
CA LEU A 72 -11.46 2.17 -31.19
C LEU A 72 -12.50 2.27 -32.32
N ALA A 73 -12.06 2.33 -33.57
CA ALA A 73 -12.94 2.35 -34.74
C ALA A 73 -13.71 1.04 -34.91
N ALA A 74 -13.08 -0.10 -34.60
CA ALA A 74 -13.73 -1.40 -34.64
C ALA A 74 -14.74 -1.59 -33.49
N LEU A 75 -14.47 -1.01 -32.30
CA LEU A 75 -15.43 -0.97 -31.18
C LEU A 75 -16.63 -0.07 -31.49
N SER A 76 -16.40 1.12 -32.06
CA SER A 76 -17.48 2.08 -32.36
C SER A 76 -18.38 1.65 -33.51
N ALA A 77 -17.89 0.74 -34.37
CA ALA A 77 -18.65 0.08 -35.42
C ALA A 77 -19.52 -1.10 -34.92
N GLU A 78 -19.37 -1.52 -33.66
CA GLU A 78 -20.10 -2.64 -33.09
C GLU A 78 -21.46 -2.15 -32.54
N ASN A 79 -22.56 -2.76 -33.02
CA ASN A 79 -23.95 -2.26 -32.89
C ASN A 79 -24.42 -2.05 -31.43
N ASP A 80 -23.86 -2.82 -30.48
CA ASP A 80 -24.18 -2.73 -29.05
C ASP A 80 -23.58 -1.47 -28.36
N TYR A 81 -22.46 -0.93 -28.88
CA TYR A 81 -21.81 0.28 -28.35
C TYR A 81 -22.69 1.51 -28.53
N GLN A 82 -23.35 1.61 -29.69
CA GLN A 82 -24.26 2.71 -30.01
C GLN A 82 -25.55 2.69 -29.17
N THR A 83 -25.91 1.54 -28.59
CA THR A 83 -27.18 1.35 -27.88
C THR A 83 -27.02 1.43 -26.35
N SER A 84 -25.88 0.99 -25.80
CA SER A 84 -25.71 0.84 -24.35
C SER A 84 -24.63 1.72 -23.71
N GLY A 85 -23.69 2.26 -24.51
CA GLY A 85 -22.56 3.04 -23.98
C GLY A 85 -21.51 2.25 -23.18
N GLU A 86 -21.72 0.95 -22.94
CA GLU A 86 -20.81 0.08 -22.20
C GLU A 86 -20.43 -1.15 -23.02
N VAL A 87 -19.13 -1.42 -23.15
CA VAL A 87 -18.61 -2.61 -23.85
C VAL A 87 -18.46 -3.74 -22.84
N ARG A 88 -19.06 -4.89 -23.13
CA ARG A 88 -18.90 -6.11 -22.30
C ARG A 88 -17.51 -6.71 -22.51
N ASP A 89 -16.89 -7.22 -21.46
CA ASP A 89 -15.53 -7.81 -21.51
C ASP A 89 -15.38 -8.92 -22.56
N SER A 90 -16.45 -9.68 -22.82
CA SER A 90 -16.49 -10.71 -23.88
C SER A 90 -16.33 -10.16 -25.30
N GLN A 91 -16.77 -8.93 -25.56
CA GLN A 91 -16.59 -8.24 -26.85
C GLN A 91 -15.16 -7.73 -26.98
N ILE A 92 -14.61 -7.19 -25.89
CA ILE A 92 -13.23 -6.72 -25.82
C ILE A 92 -12.25 -7.87 -26.07
N ALA A 93 -12.50 -9.06 -25.50
CA ALA A 93 -11.73 -10.26 -25.78
C ALA A 93 -11.81 -10.68 -27.26
N ARG A 94 -13.02 -10.72 -27.85
CA ARG A 94 -13.21 -11.04 -29.28
C ARG A 94 -12.45 -10.07 -30.18
N LEU A 95 -12.44 -8.79 -29.84
CA LEU A 95 -11.70 -7.79 -30.58
C LEU A 95 -10.19 -7.98 -30.39
N GLY A 96 -9.73 -8.25 -29.18
CA GLY A 96 -8.34 -8.60 -28.88
C GLY A 96 -7.83 -9.77 -29.75
N GLN A 97 -8.66 -10.80 -29.95
CA GLN A 97 -8.33 -11.92 -30.85
C GLN A 97 -8.11 -11.46 -32.29
N LYS A 98 -8.98 -10.58 -32.81
CA LYS A 98 -8.88 -10.01 -34.16
C LYS A 98 -7.59 -9.22 -34.37
N PHE A 99 -7.07 -8.58 -33.33
CA PHE A 99 -5.81 -7.82 -33.37
C PHE A 99 -4.59 -8.65 -32.98
N GLY A 100 -4.76 -9.94 -32.64
CA GLY A 100 -3.66 -10.85 -32.29
C GLY A 100 -2.92 -10.44 -31.01
N VAL A 101 -3.63 -9.84 -30.04
CA VAL A 101 -3.09 -9.51 -28.72
C VAL A 101 -3.43 -10.60 -27.70
N ARG A 102 -2.54 -10.80 -26.72
CA ARG A 102 -2.74 -11.73 -25.60
C ARG A 102 -3.63 -11.12 -24.52
N TYR A 103 -3.46 -9.81 -24.29
CA TYR A 103 -4.22 -9.06 -23.30
C TYR A 103 -4.81 -7.79 -23.87
N VAL A 104 -5.91 -7.34 -23.27
CA VAL A 104 -6.46 -5.99 -23.46
C VAL A 104 -6.54 -5.30 -22.12
N VAL A 105 -5.93 -4.12 -22.01
CA VAL A 105 -6.07 -3.21 -20.88
C VAL A 105 -7.19 -2.23 -21.20
N VAL A 106 -8.22 -2.21 -20.36
CA VAL A 106 -9.33 -1.27 -20.41
C VAL A 106 -9.15 -0.29 -19.27
N ALA A 107 -9.20 1.00 -19.55
CA ALA A 107 -9.13 2.07 -18.57
C ALA A 107 -10.39 2.94 -18.70
N ASP A 108 -11.24 2.90 -17.68
CA ASP A 108 -12.43 3.73 -17.56
C ASP A 108 -12.12 4.94 -16.68
N VAL A 109 -12.38 6.12 -17.22
CA VAL A 109 -12.13 7.39 -16.54
C VAL A 109 -13.47 8.08 -16.30
N SER A 110 -13.73 8.41 -15.04
CA SER A 110 -14.87 9.21 -14.62
C SER A 110 -14.42 10.35 -13.71
N GLU A 111 -15.23 11.40 -13.66
CA GLU A 111 -14.99 12.57 -12.80
C GLU A 111 -16.16 12.65 -11.82
N LEU A 112 -15.83 12.69 -10.52
CA LEU A 112 -16.79 12.79 -9.45
C LEU A 112 -16.19 13.60 -8.30
N PHE A 113 -16.95 14.56 -7.75
CA PHE A 113 -16.51 15.41 -6.63
C PHE A 113 -15.17 16.15 -6.86
N SER A 114 -14.93 16.62 -8.09
CA SER A 114 -13.67 17.27 -8.51
C SER A 114 -12.43 16.36 -8.44
N GLU A 115 -12.63 15.05 -8.37
CA GLU A 115 -11.58 14.06 -8.49
C GLU A 115 -11.81 13.18 -9.73
N TYR A 116 -10.71 12.74 -10.31
CA TYR A 116 -10.72 11.77 -11.39
C TYR A 116 -10.60 10.39 -10.80
N PHE A 117 -11.55 9.52 -11.12
CA PHE A 117 -11.51 8.10 -10.82
C PHE A 117 -11.11 7.34 -12.09
N ILE A 118 -10.03 6.58 -12.01
CA ILE A 118 -9.53 5.76 -13.11
C ILE A 118 -9.58 4.30 -12.68
N ALA A 119 -10.45 3.51 -13.30
CA ALA A 119 -10.51 2.07 -13.11
C ALA A 119 -9.86 1.36 -14.30
N THR A 120 -8.84 0.56 -14.04
CA THR A 120 -8.13 -0.22 -15.07
C THR A 120 -8.31 -1.70 -14.86
N ARG A 121 -8.48 -2.45 -15.95
CA ARG A 121 -8.54 -3.91 -15.95
C ARG A 121 -7.77 -4.50 -17.12
N MET A 122 -6.98 -5.54 -16.88
CA MET A 122 -6.27 -6.34 -17.87
C MET A 122 -7.02 -7.65 -18.07
N ILE A 123 -7.53 -7.83 -19.27
CA ILE A 123 -8.35 -8.98 -19.67
C ILE A 123 -7.48 -9.92 -20.49
N ASP A 124 -7.41 -11.20 -20.11
CA ASP A 124 -6.85 -12.25 -20.93
C ASP A 124 -7.80 -12.58 -22.08
N VAL A 125 -7.28 -12.52 -23.30
CA VAL A 125 -8.08 -12.62 -24.53
C VAL A 125 -8.54 -14.04 -24.84
N GLU A 126 -7.83 -15.05 -24.33
CA GLU A 126 -8.14 -16.47 -24.56
C GLU A 126 -9.25 -16.95 -23.63
N SER A 127 -9.17 -16.60 -22.34
CA SER A 127 -10.13 -16.95 -21.31
C SER A 127 -11.29 -15.96 -21.20
N GLY A 128 -11.09 -14.71 -21.62
CA GLY A 128 -12.04 -13.61 -21.42
C GLY A 128 -12.15 -13.14 -19.97
N LEU A 129 -11.25 -13.58 -19.08
CA LEU A 129 -11.25 -13.23 -17.67
C LEU A 129 -10.34 -12.03 -17.38
N VAL A 130 -10.70 -11.25 -16.36
CA VAL A 130 -9.83 -10.19 -15.83
C VAL A 130 -8.71 -10.84 -15.02
N GLU A 131 -7.46 -10.72 -15.48
CA GLU A 131 -6.29 -11.21 -14.75
C GLU A 131 -5.81 -10.19 -13.70
N ARG A 132 -5.96 -8.90 -13.99
CA ARG A 132 -5.52 -7.82 -13.11
C ARG A 132 -6.50 -6.66 -13.18
N ALA A 133 -6.77 -6.03 -12.04
CA ALA A 133 -7.53 -4.79 -11.99
C ALA A 133 -6.90 -3.85 -10.97
N PHE A 134 -6.99 -2.56 -11.24
CA PHE A 134 -6.49 -1.52 -10.36
C PHE A 134 -7.28 -0.23 -10.58
N ASP A 135 -7.82 0.33 -9.51
CA ASP A 135 -8.49 1.62 -9.51
C ASP A 135 -7.75 2.65 -8.64
N ILE A 136 -7.90 3.92 -8.99
CA ILE A 136 -7.36 5.03 -8.20
C ILE A 136 -8.21 6.27 -8.41
N ASN A 137 -8.35 7.09 -7.37
CA ASN A 137 -8.88 8.44 -7.44
C ASN A 137 -7.83 9.48 -7.07
N GLY A 138 -7.98 10.69 -7.57
CA GLY A 138 -7.23 11.84 -7.11
C GLY A 138 -7.50 13.11 -7.90
N PRO A 139 -6.95 14.25 -7.44
CA PRO A 139 -7.06 15.50 -8.17
C PRO A 139 -6.25 15.43 -9.46
N ALA A 140 -6.76 16.06 -10.53
CA ALA A 140 -6.05 16.23 -11.80
C ALA A 140 -6.19 17.66 -12.35
N GLU A 141 -6.07 18.64 -11.46
CA GLU A 141 -6.17 20.08 -11.78
C GLU A 141 -4.94 20.61 -12.54
N SER A 142 -3.84 19.84 -12.58
CA SER A 142 -2.61 20.17 -13.27
C SER A 142 -2.08 18.98 -14.07
N MET A 143 -1.28 19.28 -15.11
CA MET A 143 -0.60 18.25 -15.91
C MET A 143 0.27 17.33 -15.05
N SER A 144 0.95 17.87 -14.03
CA SER A 144 1.79 17.09 -13.12
C SER A 144 0.96 16.06 -12.34
N GLN A 145 -0.19 16.48 -11.80
CA GLN A 145 -1.10 15.59 -11.08
C GLN A 145 -1.70 14.52 -11.99
N LEU A 146 -2.11 14.89 -13.21
CA LEU A 146 -2.63 13.94 -14.20
C LEU A 146 -1.58 12.89 -14.58
N VAL A 147 -0.33 13.31 -14.79
CA VAL A 147 0.78 12.39 -15.09
C VAL A 147 1.07 11.49 -13.90
N GLU A 148 1.08 12.02 -12.69
CA GLU A 148 1.29 11.23 -11.46
C GLU A 148 0.19 10.18 -11.29
N LEU A 149 -1.08 10.55 -11.45
CA LEU A 149 -2.22 9.65 -11.38
C LEU A 149 -2.14 8.55 -12.46
N SER A 150 -1.73 8.93 -13.67
CA SER A 150 -1.54 8.00 -14.80
C SER A 150 -0.39 7.01 -14.58
N LEU A 151 0.68 7.43 -13.91
CA LEU A 151 1.79 6.54 -13.55
C LEU A 151 1.40 5.59 -12.43
N LYS A 152 0.69 6.08 -11.41
CA LYS A 152 0.18 5.27 -10.30
C LYS A 152 -0.76 4.18 -10.78
N VAL A 153 -1.70 4.50 -11.67
CA VAL A 153 -2.64 3.50 -12.20
C VAL A 153 -1.93 2.44 -13.05
N ALA A 154 -0.94 2.85 -13.86
CA ALA A 154 -0.18 1.92 -14.69
C ALA A 154 0.72 0.98 -13.86
N ASP A 155 1.38 1.52 -12.84
CA ASP A 155 2.21 0.77 -11.90
C ASP A 155 1.36 -0.23 -11.09
N GLY A 156 0.21 0.21 -10.59
CA GLY A 156 -0.75 -0.64 -9.88
C GLY A 156 -1.27 -1.79 -10.73
N LEU A 157 -1.62 -1.51 -11.99
CA LEU A 157 -2.06 -2.53 -12.95
C LEU A 157 -0.96 -3.56 -13.26
N LEU A 158 0.29 -3.12 -13.47
CA LEU A 158 1.40 -3.99 -13.87
C LEU A 158 2.00 -4.81 -12.74
N LYS A 159 1.85 -4.36 -11.49
CA LYS A 159 2.28 -5.14 -10.31
C LYS A 159 1.28 -6.26 -9.95
N GLY A 160 0.12 -6.31 -10.60
CA GLY A 160 -0.80 -7.44 -10.52
C GLY A 160 -1.48 -7.63 -9.17
N VAL A 161 -1.50 -6.59 -8.34
CA VAL A 161 -2.26 -6.56 -7.10
C VAL A 161 -2.73 -5.12 -6.93
N TYR A 162 -4.05 -4.87 -7.00
CA TYR A 162 -4.61 -3.83 -6.14
C TYR A 162 -4.44 -4.34 -4.70
N THR A 163 -3.23 -4.16 -4.17
CA THR A 163 -3.11 -3.65 -2.83
C THR A 163 -3.33 -2.16 -3.02
N PRO A 164 -4.33 -1.52 -2.37
CA PRO A 164 -4.31 -0.06 -2.28
C PRO A 164 -2.88 0.30 -1.90
N SER A 165 -2.26 1.33 -2.51
CA SER A 165 -0.92 1.76 -2.09
C SER A 165 -0.94 1.73 -0.58
N VAL A 166 -0.18 0.79 0.01
CA VAL A 166 -0.20 0.55 1.44
C VAL A 166 0.46 1.82 1.93
N ASP A 167 -0.35 2.85 2.15
CA ASP A 167 0.06 4.13 2.67
C ASP A 167 0.43 3.81 4.11
N THR A 168 1.65 3.27 4.21
CA THR A 168 2.39 2.94 5.41
C THR A 168 3.23 4.10 5.83
N ASP A 169 3.36 5.12 4.99
CA ASP A 169 4.21 6.27 5.27
C ASP A 169 3.46 7.28 6.12
N ARG A 170 2.12 7.17 6.20
CA ARG A 170 1.27 7.99 7.06
C ARG A 170 0.61 7.18 8.18
N PRO A 171 0.55 7.75 9.39
CA PRO A 171 -0.12 7.13 10.50
C PRO A 171 -1.62 7.07 10.22
N LYS A 172 -2.23 5.90 10.46
CA LYS A 172 -3.68 5.68 10.38
C LYS A 172 -4.21 5.32 11.75
N HIS A 173 -5.42 5.76 12.07
CA HIS A 173 -6.07 5.40 13.32
C HIS A 173 -6.10 3.86 13.47
N LEU A 174 -5.62 3.35 14.62
CA LEU A 174 -5.48 1.93 14.97
C LEU A 174 -4.52 1.10 14.09
N SER A 175 -3.65 1.75 13.32
CA SER A 175 -2.55 1.07 12.64
C SER A 175 -1.37 0.80 13.57
N LEU A 176 -0.61 -0.26 13.28
CA LEU A 176 0.64 -0.60 13.94
C LEU A 176 1.79 0.20 13.34
N CYS A 177 2.46 1.00 14.16
CA CYS A 177 3.74 1.59 13.81
C CYS A 177 4.87 0.56 13.97
N VAL A 178 5.59 0.31 12.89
CA VAL A 178 6.76 -0.59 12.85
C VAL A 178 7.95 0.11 12.21
N VAL A 179 9.16 -0.33 12.56
CA VAL A 179 10.40 0.06 11.89
C VAL A 179 10.95 -1.17 11.20
N ASP A 180 11.21 -1.09 9.89
CA ASP A 180 11.81 -2.20 9.15
C ASP A 180 13.33 -2.32 9.41
N LYS A 181 13.95 -3.39 8.91
CA LYS A 181 15.40 -3.62 9.02
C LYS A 181 16.29 -2.52 8.43
N LYS A 182 15.74 -1.65 7.57
CA LYS A 182 16.44 -0.51 6.98
C LYS A 182 16.24 0.78 7.79
N GLY A 183 15.49 0.72 8.89
CA GLY A 183 15.17 1.86 9.72
C GLY A 183 13.96 2.67 9.24
N LYS A 184 13.23 2.21 8.20
CA LYS A 184 12.07 2.93 7.69
C LYS A 184 10.86 2.71 8.60
N VAL A 185 10.20 3.81 8.99
CA VAL A 185 8.92 3.76 9.71
C VAL A 185 7.80 3.38 8.74
N ASN A 186 6.95 2.47 9.16
CA ASN A 186 5.79 2.02 8.42
C ASN A 186 4.57 1.90 9.36
N TYR A 187 3.38 2.20 8.86
CA TYR A 187 2.11 2.12 9.58
C TYR A 187 1.20 1.08 8.91
N LEU A 188 0.96 -0.05 9.59
CA LEU A 188 0.26 -1.20 9.02
C LEU A 188 -1.11 -1.38 9.69
N THR A 189 -2.18 -1.43 8.91
CA THR A 189 -3.50 -1.81 9.42
C THR A 189 -3.51 -3.29 9.84
N VAL A 190 -4.53 -3.71 10.59
CA VAL A 190 -4.74 -5.12 10.96
C VAL A 190 -4.76 -6.03 9.73
N GLU A 191 -5.47 -5.61 8.69
CA GLU A 191 -5.53 -6.34 7.42
C GLU A 191 -4.15 -6.48 6.77
N GLN A 192 -3.40 -5.38 6.70
CA GLN A 192 -2.06 -5.38 6.11
C GLN A 192 -1.09 -6.27 6.91
N TRP A 193 -1.09 -6.16 8.24
CA TRP A 193 -0.28 -6.98 9.12
C TRP A 193 -0.61 -8.48 9.01
N SER A 194 -1.89 -8.83 8.86
CA SER A 194 -2.32 -10.22 8.69
C SER A 194 -1.79 -10.87 7.41
N LYS A 195 -1.53 -10.05 6.37
CA LYS A 195 -0.98 -10.47 5.08
C LYS A 195 0.55 -10.55 5.07
N VAL A 196 1.24 -10.06 6.11
CA VAL A 196 2.70 -10.21 6.23
C VAL A 196 3.03 -11.66 6.60
N PRO A 197 3.87 -12.37 5.82
CA PRO A 197 4.34 -13.71 6.18
C PRO A 197 5.03 -13.71 7.54
N ASP A 198 4.84 -14.77 8.35
CA ASP A 198 5.35 -14.81 9.71
C ASP A 198 6.89 -14.67 9.79
N ASP A 199 7.61 -15.26 8.83
CA ASP A 199 9.06 -15.12 8.70
C ASP A 199 9.49 -13.66 8.49
N ASN A 200 8.66 -12.87 7.79
CA ASN A 200 8.91 -11.46 7.51
C ASN A 200 8.50 -10.56 8.67
N LYS A 201 7.61 -11.00 9.59
CA LYS A 201 7.23 -10.21 10.76
C LYS A 201 8.41 -9.97 11.72
N LEU A 202 9.41 -10.86 11.69
CA LEU A 202 10.63 -10.75 12.48
C LEU A 202 11.55 -9.61 12.01
N ASP A 203 11.42 -9.18 10.75
CA ASP A 203 12.17 -8.04 10.18
C ASP A 203 11.64 -6.68 10.67
N TYR A 204 10.55 -6.66 11.44
CA TYR A 204 9.90 -5.44 11.92
C TYR A 204 10.02 -5.26 13.43
N THR A 205 10.47 -4.08 13.85
CA THR A 205 10.40 -3.63 15.25
C THR A 205 9.10 -2.88 15.49
N LYS A 206 8.20 -3.46 16.30
CA LYS A 206 6.93 -2.80 16.68
C LYS A 206 7.18 -1.66 17.65
N LYS A 207 6.59 -0.49 17.39
CA LYS A 207 6.68 0.70 18.25
C LYS A 207 5.40 0.93 19.05
N GLY A 208 4.23 0.64 18.47
CA GLY A 208 2.95 0.81 19.14
C GLY A 208 1.80 0.93 18.15
N VAL A 209 0.58 1.06 18.67
CA VAL A 209 -0.64 1.27 17.87
C VAL A 209 -1.01 2.74 17.87
N CYS A 210 -1.31 3.31 16.71
CA CYS A 210 -1.68 4.70 16.56
C CYS A 210 -3.10 4.97 17.09
N ILE A 211 -3.26 6.03 17.87
CA ILE A 211 -4.54 6.71 18.06
C ILE A 211 -4.42 8.07 17.40
N ILE A 212 -5.35 8.39 16.51
CA ILE A 212 -5.40 9.65 15.77
C ILE A 212 -6.82 10.19 15.81
N GLU A 213 -7.00 11.43 16.23
CA GLU A 213 -8.28 12.15 16.19
C GLU A 213 -8.00 13.64 15.99
N ASP A 214 -8.80 14.30 15.15
CA ASP A 214 -8.68 15.75 14.85
C ASP A 214 -7.29 16.22 14.40
N GLY A 215 -6.52 15.34 13.75
CA GLY A 215 -5.17 15.65 13.25
C GLY A 215 -4.05 15.53 14.31
N GLU A 216 -4.39 15.24 15.56
CA GLU A 216 -3.43 14.89 16.60
C GLU A 216 -3.34 13.37 16.75
N GLY A 217 -2.16 12.85 17.06
CA GLY A 217 -2.01 11.43 17.29
C GLY A 217 -0.77 11.03 18.08
N PHE A 218 -0.83 9.82 18.62
CA PHE A 218 0.22 9.23 19.43
C PHE A 218 0.21 7.71 19.29
N LEU A 219 1.31 7.07 19.70
CA LEU A 219 1.45 5.63 19.77
C LEU A 219 1.11 5.15 21.18
N VAL A 220 0.30 4.11 21.28
CA VAL A 220 0.12 3.32 22.50
C VAL A 220 1.08 2.13 22.45
N SER A 221 1.90 1.95 23.49
CA SER A 221 2.85 0.84 23.57
C SER A 221 2.18 -0.53 23.38
N MET A 222 2.93 -1.49 22.82
CA MET A 222 2.44 -2.87 22.65
C MET A 222 2.31 -3.63 23.97
N ARG A 223 2.97 -3.16 25.04
CA ARG A 223 3.00 -3.78 26.37
C ARG A 223 3.04 -2.72 27.47
N ASP A 224 2.64 -3.12 28.66
CA ASP A 224 2.79 -2.28 29.85
C ASP A 224 4.27 -2.05 30.19
N ALA A 225 4.56 -0.90 30.77
CA ALA A 225 5.82 -0.66 31.46
C ALA A 225 5.80 -1.31 32.85
N VAL A 226 6.99 -1.41 33.44
CA VAL A 226 7.18 -1.85 34.83
C VAL A 226 6.33 -0.99 35.76
N SER A 227 5.69 -1.63 36.73
CA SER A 227 4.88 -0.94 37.74
C SER A 227 5.70 0.08 38.51
N GLY A 228 5.10 1.24 38.73
CA GLY A 228 5.70 2.32 39.50
C GLY A 228 4.63 3.25 40.04
N ASP A 229 5.07 4.17 40.90
CA ASP A 229 4.23 5.26 41.36
C ASP A 229 3.98 6.28 40.25
N TRP A 230 3.16 7.30 40.55
CA TRP A 230 2.84 8.32 39.56
C TRP A 230 4.07 9.08 39.04
N TYR A 231 5.07 9.34 39.89
CA TYR A 231 6.28 10.06 39.48
C TYR A 231 7.12 9.24 38.52
N TYR A 232 7.27 7.94 38.80
CA TYR A 232 7.92 7.00 37.89
C TYR A 232 7.17 6.95 36.55
N ALA A 233 5.84 6.79 36.58
CA ALA A 233 5.03 6.72 35.37
C ALA A 233 5.17 7.99 34.49
N CYS A 234 5.10 9.17 35.11
CA CYS A 234 5.29 10.44 34.41
C CYS A 234 6.67 10.57 33.76
N ASN A 235 7.71 10.10 34.43
CA ASN A 235 9.08 10.10 33.89
C ASN A 235 9.31 9.02 32.81
N ASN A 236 8.35 8.11 32.60
CA ASN A 236 8.44 7.00 31.67
C ASN A 236 7.30 7.01 30.63
N ASN A 237 6.86 8.22 30.25
CA ASN A 237 5.88 8.46 29.19
C ASN A 237 4.46 7.97 29.48
N ALA A 238 3.98 8.11 30.71
CA ALA A 238 2.55 7.99 30.98
C ALA A 238 1.73 8.97 30.11
N PRO A 239 0.55 8.58 29.62
CA PRO A 239 -0.31 9.41 28.78
C PRO A 239 -0.82 10.66 29.49
N ARG A 240 -1.00 11.75 28.76
CA ARG A 240 -1.72 12.94 29.22
C ARG A 240 -3.21 12.66 29.42
N LEU A 241 -3.94 13.57 30.06
CA LEU A 241 -5.36 13.37 30.35
C LEU A 241 -6.17 13.23 29.06
N TRP A 242 -5.87 14.05 28.06
CA TRP A 242 -6.55 13.96 26.76
C TRP A 242 -6.23 12.64 26.04
N GLN A 243 -5.00 12.15 26.11
CA GLN A 243 -4.61 10.85 25.54
C GLN A 243 -5.34 9.70 26.25
N CYS A 244 -5.47 9.76 27.58
CA CYS A 244 -6.25 8.79 28.33
C CYS A 244 -7.72 8.80 27.91
N LYS A 245 -8.34 9.98 27.73
CA LYS A 245 -9.73 10.08 27.24
C LYS A 245 -9.90 9.40 25.88
N LEU A 246 -8.94 9.56 24.97
CA LEU A 246 -8.96 8.88 23.68
C LEU A 246 -8.76 7.36 23.83
N ILE A 247 -7.83 6.91 24.68
CA ILE A 247 -7.67 5.48 25.00
C ILE A 247 -8.97 4.90 25.58
N CYS A 248 -9.69 5.64 26.44
CA CYS A 248 -10.99 5.22 26.97
C CYS A 248 -12.02 5.07 25.85
N LYS A 249 -12.14 6.11 25.02
CA LYS A 249 -13.09 6.18 23.91
C LYS A 249 -12.90 5.04 22.92
N TYR A 250 -11.66 4.68 22.65
CA TYR A 250 -11.29 3.62 21.71
C TYR A 250 -10.88 2.31 22.40
N PHE A 251 -11.27 2.06 23.65
CA PHE A 251 -10.78 0.93 24.43
C PHE A 251 -10.94 -0.42 23.74
N ASP A 252 -12.16 -0.76 23.33
CA ASP A 252 -12.45 -2.02 22.65
C ASP A 252 -11.73 -2.16 21.30
N PRO A 253 -11.83 -1.18 20.37
CA PRO A 253 -11.14 -1.30 19.09
C PRO A 253 -9.60 -1.23 19.22
N LEU A 254 -9.06 -0.52 20.21
CA LEU A 254 -7.63 -0.52 20.54
C LEU A 254 -7.16 -1.90 21.03
N ASN A 255 -7.91 -2.53 21.95
CA ASN A 255 -7.59 -3.86 22.44
C ASN A 255 -7.69 -4.92 21.35
N ALA A 256 -8.69 -4.81 20.46
CA ALA A 256 -8.78 -5.66 19.28
C ALA A 256 -7.55 -5.50 18.36
N ALA A 257 -7.11 -4.27 18.11
CA ALA A 257 -5.91 -3.99 17.33
C ALA A 257 -4.64 -4.54 18.00
N LEU A 258 -4.43 -4.26 19.29
CA LEU A 258 -3.28 -4.77 20.06
C LEU A 258 -3.19 -6.30 20.00
N ASN A 259 -4.31 -7.00 20.22
CA ASN A 259 -4.37 -8.45 20.12
C ASN A 259 -4.02 -8.95 18.71
N ALA A 260 -4.56 -8.31 17.66
CA ALA A 260 -4.25 -8.66 16.27
C ALA A 260 -2.76 -8.46 15.92
N PHE A 261 -2.09 -7.52 16.59
CA PHE A 261 -0.67 -7.25 16.45
C PHE A 261 0.20 -8.00 17.47
N ALA A 262 -0.34 -8.99 18.19
CA ALA A 262 0.36 -9.74 19.24
C ALA A 262 0.95 -8.85 20.36
N GLY A 263 0.27 -7.76 20.69
CA GLY A 263 0.45 -6.98 21.90
C GLY A 263 -0.44 -7.47 23.03
N GLU A 264 -0.26 -6.88 24.21
CA GLU A 264 -1.13 -7.10 25.37
C GLU A 264 -2.23 -6.06 25.37
N GLY A 265 -3.47 -6.47 25.67
CA GLY A 265 -4.57 -5.53 25.90
C GLY A 265 -4.21 -4.49 26.96
N VAL A 266 -4.69 -3.27 26.78
CA VAL A 266 -4.62 -2.22 27.80
C VAL A 266 -5.64 -2.56 28.87
N GLY A 267 -5.16 -2.84 30.09
CA GLY A 267 -6.02 -2.96 31.26
C GLY A 267 -6.16 -1.65 32.03
N TYR A 268 -5.10 -0.83 32.00
CA TYR A 268 -4.95 0.33 32.86
C TYR A 268 -3.93 1.36 32.35
N SER A 269 -4.04 2.62 32.79
CA SER A 269 -2.94 3.59 32.67
C SER A 269 -3.10 4.79 33.61
N TRP A 270 -1.98 5.34 34.08
CA TRP A 270 -1.91 6.64 34.76
C TRP A 270 -2.06 7.79 33.76
N THR A 271 -2.63 8.92 34.21
CA THR A 271 -2.41 10.20 33.53
C THR A 271 -1.15 10.91 34.04
N CYS A 272 -0.39 11.55 33.16
CA CYS A 272 0.65 12.52 33.54
C CYS A 272 0.11 13.96 33.73
N GLU A 273 -1.22 14.14 33.60
CA GLU A 273 -1.93 15.39 33.85
C GLU A 273 -3.04 15.24 34.91
N GLY A 274 -3.12 16.22 35.82
CA GLY A 274 -4.19 16.41 36.82
C GLY A 274 -3.89 15.80 38.22
N SER A 275 -4.32 16.36 39.35
CA SER A 275 -4.69 17.74 39.70
C SER A 275 -3.57 18.33 40.59
N TYR A 276 -3.38 19.66 40.56
CA TYR A 276 -2.51 20.37 41.53
C TYR A 276 -3.05 20.30 42.96
N GLU A 277 -4.22 19.68 43.16
CA GLU A 277 -4.93 19.64 44.44
C GLU A 277 -4.85 18.22 45.02
N LYS A 278 -3.89 18.04 45.94
CA LYS A 278 -3.89 17.04 47.05
C LYS A 278 -3.87 15.55 46.67
N GLY A 279 -2.79 15.09 46.05
CA GLY A 279 -2.34 13.69 46.18
C GLY A 279 -3.05 12.64 45.33
N THR A 280 -4.05 13.02 44.52
CA THR A 280 -4.77 12.09 43.63
C THR A 280 -4.48 12.33 42.15
N VAL A 281 -4.64 11.29 41.33
CA VAL A 281 -4.42 11.29 39.87
C VAL A 281 -5.52 10.54 39.14
N PHE A 282 -5.72 10.85 37.87
CA PHE A 282 -6.65 10.13 37.03
C PHE A 282 -6.04 8.79 36.59
N TYR A 283 -6.84 7.74 36.71
CA TYR A 283 -6.49 6.37 36.36
C TYR A 283 -7.54 5.82 35.40
N PHE A 284 -7.06 5.19 34.35
CA PHE A 284 -7.91 4.48 33.41
C PHE A 284 -8.05 3.02 33.82
N PHE A 285 -9.27 2.49 33.85
CA PHE A 285 -9.54 1.06 34.04
C PHE A 285 -10.80 0.63 33.31
N GLY A 286 -10.71 -0.37 32.43
CA GLY A 286 -11.88 -1.00 31.81
C GLY A 286 -12.86 -0.04 31.13
N GLY A 287 -12.37 1.00 30.44
CA GLY A 287 -13.22 1.99 29.76
C GLY A 287 -13.62 3.21 30.62
N GLY A 288 -13.31 3.24 31.92
CA GLY A 288 -13.65 4.32 32.84
C GLY A 288 -12.44 5.12 33.35
N THR A 289 -12.69 6.35 33.82
CA THR A 289 -11.71 7.18 34.52
C THR A 289 -12.03 7.25 36.02
N PHE A 290 -11.03 7.02 36.86
CA PHE A 290 -11.11 6.95 38.32
C PHE A 290 -10.05 7.83 38.98
N MET A 291 -10.17 8.11 40.27
CA MET A 291 -9.14 8.83 41.05
C MET A 291 -8.39 7.86 41.96
N PHE A 292 -7.06 7.92 41.96
CA PHE A 292 -6.17 7.08 42.78
C PHE A 292 -5.10 7.89 43.48
N SER A 293 -4.43 7.32 44.48
CA SER A 293 -3.31 7.99 45.16
C SER A 293 -2.06 8.02 44.26
N LYS A 294 -1.30 9.11 44.31
CA LYS A 294 0.00 9.26 43.64
C LYS A 294 1.05 8.25 44.11
N THR A 295 0.88 7.71 45.31
CA THR A 295 1.81 6.75 45.94
C THR A 295 1.49 5.30 45.62
N ASP A 296 0.33 5.02 45.03
CA ASP A 296 -0.02 3.66 44.67
C ASP A 296 0.88 3.18 43.52
N ILE A 297 1.20 1.89 43.52
CA ILE A 297 2.07 1.29 42.50
C ILE A 297 1.20 0.49 41.54
N TYR A 298 1.11 0.96 40.30
CA TYR A 298 0.42 0.26 39.23
C TYR A 298 1.31 0.20 38.00
N ALA A 299 1.11 -0.83 37.18
CA ALA A 299 1.62 -0.81 35.82
C ALA A 299 0.86 0.26 35.01
N PHE A 300 1.47 0.68 33.91
CA PHE A 300 0.88 1.68 33.02
C PHE A 300 1.31 1.43 31.60
N ARG A 301 0.56 2.01 30.67
CA ARG A 301 0.82 1.88 29.25
C ARG A 301 1.51 3.13 28.73
N PRO A 302 2.81 3.08 28.40
CA PRO A 302 3.50 4.23 27.83
C PRO A 302 2.87 4.67 26.52
N VAL A 303 2.90 5.97 26.26
CA VAL A 303 2.56 6.54 24.96
C VAL A 303 3.73 7.32 24.39
N PHE A 304 3.82 7.38 23.07
CA PHE A 304 4.92 8.05 22.37
C PHE A 304 4.38 8.99 21.30
N PRO A 305 5.09 10.07 20.96
CA PRO A 305 4.75 10.87 19.78
C PRO A 305 4.81 9.99 18.52
N LEU A 306 4.02 10.33 17.51
CA LEU A 306 4.16 9.73 16.19
C LEU A 306 5.54 10.09 15.61
N PRO A 307 6.32 9.12 15.10
CA PRO A 307 7.55 9.43 14.38
C PRO A 307 7.29 10.36 13.20
N GLU A 308 8.12 11.40 13.05
CA GLU A 308 8.13 12.23 11.85
C GLU A 308 8.52 11.37 10.64
N SER A 309 7.77 11.52 9.54
CA SER A 309 7.98 10.82 8.27
C SER A 309 9.15 11.39 7.48
#